data_AF-A0A1E5A500-F1
#
_entry.id   AF-A0A1E5A500-F1
#
_cell.length_a   1.000
_cell.length_b   1.000
_cell.length_c   1.000
_cell.angle_alpha   90.00
_cell.angle_beta   90.00
_cell.angle_gamma   90.00
#
_symmetry.space_group_name_H-M   'P 1'
#
loop_
_entity.id
_entity.type
_entity.pdbx_description
1 polymer ?
#
loop_
_entity_poly.entity_id
_entity_poly.type
_entity_poly.pdbx_seq_one_letter_code
_entity_poly.pdbx_strand_id
1 'polypeptide(L)'
;MLFFALISLLFLHLLFWYYARKTLVLRSFDLLDLLLFIYLLKFLVRPAALIFRLDEPWLNHFVGQDDIDLAIIACLSVVLFWMVSLGVGVKVAHLSVTKPWCGLGKPVFTIRQFIFAAFVLLVVGALLVIPQIAQHGGISNLIYQSKLGDGVERAYRYPSLIGSIWAAAAIVSYRRIGRMGNYGSVDERNKVFFLIGVILFFGNSFLAFTYGARDAVVLGVVAIMLSVISLRELRLGGVNRLAVIGLIVLTLASVFRFFRDGLIVENVAIFDTSGVVRSIFQATNLLTFDSLLLAVRDFPSVFAYFGVEPFLGSVKTMPFVSYLFGEGGAEFENIAQRVIRLYIPWRKTGNPLDAVGDWYVCFGIVGLIVGGLVSGYVVGWFQKKLLNFRNQALLFVVSIHGAALIFPLGFSSTSVTRGVRFGVALMIVYVGMILISKIRVRSSL
;
A
#
# COMPACT_ATOMS: atom_id res chain seq x y z
N MET A 1 27.03 22.99 13.06
CA MET A 1 26.25 23.53 11.92
C MET A 1 25.32 22.48 11.32
N LEU A 2 25.79 21.29 10.95
CA LEU A 2 24.97 20.20 10.37
C LEU A 2 23.78 19.78 11.24
N PHE A 3 23.98 19.59 12.54
CA PHE A 3 22.90 19.25 13.48
C PHE A 3 21.75 20.28 13.49
N PHE A 4 22.07 21.57 13.47
CA PHE A 4 21.06 22.63 13.37
C PHE A 4 20.32 22.57 12.02
N ALA A 5 21.03 22.37 10.91
CA ALA A 5 20.43 22.21 9.59
C ALA A 5 19.46 21.02 9.54
N LEU A 6 19.81 19.89 10.16
CA LEU A 6 18.96 18.71 10.30
C LEU A 6 17.67 19.03 11.07
N ILE A 7 17.78 19.67 12.23
CA ILE A 7 16.61 20.08 13.02
C ILE A 7 15.73 21.07 12.23
N SER A 8 16.33 22.06 11.57
CA SER A 8 15.61 23.02 10.73
C SER A 8 14.86 22.35 9.59
N LEU A 9 15.47 21.35 8.93
CA LEU A 9 14.81 20.57 7.88
C LEU A 9 13.67 19.70 8.42
N LEU A 10 13.84 19.04 9.56
CA LEU A 10 12.75 18.30 10.22
C LEU A 10 11.58 19.24 10.56
N PHE A 11 11.89 20.43 11.09
CA PHE A 11 10.88 21.45 11.37
C PHE A 11 10.17 21.92 10.11
N LEU A 12 10.91 22.10 9.01
CA LEU A 12 10.33 22.48 7.72
C LEU A 12 9.40 21.39 7.16
N HIS A 13 9.73 20.11 7.35
CA HIS A 13 8.83 18.98 7.00
C HIS A 13 7.58 18.97 7.85
N LEU A 14 7.70 19.24 9.15
CA LEU A 14 6.55 19.38 10.07
C LEU A 14 5.64 20.55 9.67
N LEU A 15 6.24 21.71 9.35
CA LEU A 15 5.51 22.87 8.84
C LEU A 15 4.81 22.54 7.53
N PHE A 16 5.52 21.95 6.56
CA PHE A 16 4.93 21.54 5.30
C PHE A 16 3.76 20.57 5.54
N TRP A 17 3.94 19.56 6.39
CA TRP A 17 2.88 18.61 6.73
C TRP A 17 1.66 19.33 7.32
N TYR A 18 1.87 20.25 8.26
CA TYR A 18 0.79 21.03 8.86
C TYR A 18 0.04 21.88 7.81
N TYR A 19 0.76 22.59 6.94
CA TYR A 19 0.18 23.40 5.88
C TYR A 19 -0.51 22.57 4.80
N ALA A 20 0.12 21.49 4.33
CA ALA A 20 -0.44 20.57 3.36
C ALA A 20 -1.72 19.94 3.90
N ARG A 21 -1.73 19.53 5.18
CA ARG A 21 -2.93 19.04 5.84
C ARG A 21 -4.02 20.11 5.85
N LYS A 22 -3.73 21.32 6.31
CA LYS A 22 -4.72 22.41 6.39
C LYS A 22 -5.30 22.80 5.03
N THR A 23 -4.51 22.72 3.96
CA THR A 23 -4.89 23.24 2.63
C THR A 23 -5.41 22.19 1.66
N LEU A 24 -4.96 20.94 1.78
CA LEU A 24 -5.26 19.87 0.82
C LEU A 24 -6.23 18.83 1.38
N VAL A 25 -6.27 18.63 2.71
CA VAL A 25 -7.21 17.70 3.34
C VAL A 25 -8.58 18.37 3.39
N LEU A 26 -9.52 17.86 2.60
CA LEU A 26 -10.85 18.45 2.47
C LEU A 26 -11.77 18.06 3.63
N ARG A 27 -11.51 16.91 4.25
CA ARG A 27 -12.24 16.40 5.41
C ARG A 27 -11.31 15.64 6.32
N SER A 28 -11.56 15.71 7.63
CA SER A 28 -10.87 14.86 8.62
C SER A 28 -10.96 13.40 8.20
N PHE A 29 -9.82 12.73 8.05
CA PHE A 29 -9.70 11.31 7.66
C PHE A 29 -10.08 10.99 6.23
N ASP A 30 -9.43 11.65 5.29
CA ASP A 30 -9.47 11.29 3.88
C ASP A 30 -8.19 10.57 3.42
N LEU A 31 -8.13 10.16 2.15
CA LEU A 31 -6.99 9.40 1.63
C LEU A 31 -5.68 10.20 1.74
N LEU A 32 -5.78 11.52 1.58
CA LEU A 32 -4.62 12.40 1.64
C LEU A 32 -4.10 12.54 3.07
N ASP A 33 -5.00 12.61 4.06
CA ASP A 33 -4.63 12.62 5.48
C ASP A 33 -3.87 11.33 5.86
N LEU A 34 -4.29 10.17 5.36
CA LEU A 34 -3.58 8.89 5.52
C LEU A 34 -2.21 8.92 4.84
N LEU A 35 -2.14 9.41 3.60
CA LEU A 35 -0.88 9.51 2.86
C LEU A 35 0.11 10.42 3.58
N LEU A 36 -0.31 11.63 3.98
CA LEU A 36 0.51 12.59 4.73
C LEU A 36 0.98 12.01 6.06
N PHE A 37 0.15 11.20 6.73
CA PHE A 37 0.56 10.49 7.93
C PHE A 37 1.65 9.44 7.66
N ILE A 38 1.56 8.68 6.56
CA ILE A 38 2.62 7.73 6.16
C ILE A 38 3.91 8.48 5.82
N TYR A 39 3.83 9.63 5.12
CA TYR A 39 4.99 10.50 4.88
C TYR A 39 5.64 10.96 6.19
N LEU A 40 4.83 11.38 7.17
CA LEU A 40 5.33 11.78 8.48
C LEU A 40 6.10 10.63 9.15
N LEU A 41 5.55 9.42 9.16
CA LEU A 41 6.24 8.27 9.75
C LEU A 41 7.56 7.96 9.04
N LYS A 42 7.58 7.98 7.70
CA LYS A 42 8.77 7.59 6.91
C LYS A 42 9.86 8.65 6.86
N PHE A 43 9.47 9.91 6.69
CA PHE A 43 10.42 10.99 6.38
C PHE A 43 10.58 11.99 7.53
N LEU A 44 9.91 11.77 8.67
CA LEU A 44 10.19 12.49 9.90
C LEU A 44 10.68 11.56 11.01
N VAL A 45 9.94 10.50 11.33
CA VAL A 45 10.27 9.64 12.48
C VAL A 45 11.55 8.85 12.26
N ARG A 46 11.74 8.23 11.08
CA ARG A 46 12.97 7.48 10.78
C ARG A 46 14.21 8.39 10.74
N PRO A 47 14.23 9.52 10.00
CA PRO A 47 15.36 10.44 10.03
C PRO A 47 15.65 10.99 11.42
N ALA A 48 14.62 11.36 12.19
CA ALA A 48 14.81 11.80 13.57
C ALA A 48 15.50 10.74 14.43
N ALA A 49 15.10 9.47 14.31
CA ALA A 49 15.74 8.39 15.04
C ALA A 49 17.22 8.20 14.67
N LEU A 50 17.60 8.42 13.41
CA LEU A 50 19.00 8.41 12.98
C LEU A 50 19.77 9.62 13.54
N ILE A 51 19.19 10.83 13.45
CA ILE A 51 19.81 12.07 13.95
C ILE A 51 20.05 12.02 15.47
N PHE A 52 19.07 11.49 16.22
CA PHE A 52 19.17 11.32 17.67
C PHE A 52 19.91 10.04 18.09
N ARG A 53 20.48 9.28 17.13
CA ARG A 53 21.22 8.03 17.36
C ARG A 53 20.43 7.00 18.17
N LEU A 54 19.11 6.99 18.02
CA LEU A 54 18.22 5.98 18.60
C LEU A 54 18.25 4.66 17.81
N ASP A 55 18.75 4.72 16.58
CA ASP A 55 19.04 3.57 15.72
C ASP A 55 20.13 3.97 14.70
N GLU A 56 20.71 2.97 14.03
CA GLU A 56 21.64 3.15 12.91
C GLU A 56 20.97 2.78 11.57
N PRO A 57 21.51 3.24 10.42
CA PRO A 57 21.06 2.79 9.11
C PRO A 57 21.20 1.26 8.97
N TRP A 58 20.18 0.59 8.42
CA TRP A 58 20.19 -0.87 8.22
C TRP A 58 21.37 -1.33 7.35
N LEU A 59 21.83 -0.49 6.43
CA LEU A 59 22.95 -0.75 5.52
C LEU A 59 24.21 0.01 5.95
N ASN A 60 24.49 0.09 7.26
CA ASN A 60 25.62 0.83 7.81
C ASN A 60 26.98 0.47 7.18
N HIS A 61 27.19 -0.79 6.77
CA HIS A 61 28.41 -1.22 6.06
C HIS A 61 28.59 -0.54 4.70
N PHE A 62 27.49 -0.18 4.04
CA PHE A 62 27.54 0.50 2.76
C PHE A 62 27.56 2.01 2.92
N VAL A 63 26.93 2.55 3.98
CA VAL A 63 26.69 3.99 4.14
C VAL A 63 27.90 4.78 4.68
N GLY A 64 28.87 4.14 5.35
CA GLY A 64 30.03 4.83 5.95
C GLY A 64 29.62 5.81 7.06
N GLN A 65 30.37 5.93 8.16
CA GLN A 65 29.90 6.76 9.30
C GLN A 65 30.08 8.27 9.09
N ASP A 66 31.07 8.68 8.28
CA ASP A 66 31.51 10.07 8.23
C ASP A 66 30.59 11.01 7.40
N ASP A 67 29.72 10.45 6.54
CA ASP A 67 28.85 11.23 5.63
C ASP A 67 27.34 11.08 5.89
N ILE A 68 26.93 10.39 6.96
CA ILE A 68 25.52 10.09 7.24
C ILE A 68 24.68 11.37 7.38
N ASP A 69 25.18 12.35 8.13
CA ASP A 69 24.44 13.58 8.38
C ASP A 69 24.17 14.36 7.09
N LEU A 70 25.16 14.43 6.20
CA LEU A 70 25.03 15.08 4.89
C LEU A 70 24.04 14.33 4.00
N ALA A 71 24.11 12.99 3.99
CA ALA A 71 23.17 12.15 3.25
C ALA A 71 21.72 12.30 3.76
N ILE A 72 21.52 12.44 5.07
CA ILE A 72 20.20 12.71 5.66
C ILE A 72 19.70 14.09 5.21
N ILE A 73 20.52 15.14 5.25
CA ILE A 73 20.15 16.49 4.77
C ILE A 73 19.74 16.43 3.30
N ALA A 74 20.54 15.77 2.45
CA ALA A 74 20.25 15.62 1.03
C ALA A 74 18.92 14.88 0.80
N CYS A 75 18.68 13.79 1.54
CA CYS A 75 17.42 13.04 1.46
C CYS A 75 16.21 13.86 1.89
N LEU A 76 16.29 14.55 3.02
CA LEU A 76 15.22 15.43 3.48
C LEU A 76 14.94 16.53 2.45
N SER A 77 15.98 17.09 1.83
CA SER A 77 15.81 18.09 0.78
C SER A 77 15.08 17.52 -0.45
N VAL A 78 15.51 16.34 -0.92
CA VAL A 78 14.86 15.59 -2.02
C VAL A 78 13.39 15.30 -1.73
N VAL A 79 13.09 14.84 -0.50
CA VAL A 79 11.71 14.57 -0.07
C VAL A 79 10.88 15.86 0.00
N LEU A 80 11.45 16.97 0.47
CA LEU A 80 10.74 18.24 0.52
C LEU A 80 10.35 18.73 -0.88
N PHE A 81 11.27 18.69 -1.85
CA PHE A 81 10.96 19.03 -3.25
C PHE A 81 9.85 18.15 -3.82
N TRP A 82 9.90 16.85 -3.53
CA TRP A 82 8.85 15.91 -3.90
C TRP A 82 7.51 16.29 -3.27
N MET A 83 7.47 16.55 -1.96
CA MET A 83 6.26 16.87 -1.22
C MET A 83 5.60 18.16 -1.72
N VAL A 84 6.39 19.20 -2.00
CA VAL A 84 5.89 20.46 -2.59
C VAL A 84 5.25 20.19 -3.95
N SER A 85 5.95 19.46 -4.83
CA SER A 85 5.45 19.12 -6.16
C SER A 85 4.19 18.25 -6.11
N LEU A 86 4.14 17.30 -5.17
CA LEU A 86 2.96 16.49 -4.87
C LEU A 86 1.77 17.36 -4.43
N GLY A 87 2.00 18.33 -3.55
CA GLY A 87 0.96 19.26 -3.10
C GLY A 87 0.36 20.06 -4.26
N VAL A 88 1.19 20.51 -5.20
CA VAL A 88 0.73 21.19 -6.43
C VAL A 88 -0.10 20.23 -7.29
N GLY A 89 0.37 19.00 -7.52
CA GLY A 89 -0.38 18.00 -8.28
C GLY A 89 -1.76 17.68 -7.69
N VAL A 90 -1.86 17.58 -6.37
CA VAL A 90 -3.13 17.36 -5.66
C VAL A 90 -4.10 18.53 -5.91
N LYS A 91 -3.63 19.78 -5.81
CA LYS A 91 -4.45 20.96 -6.12
C LYS A 91 -4.97 20.93 -7.56
N VAL A 92 -4.11 20.62 -8.52
CA VAL A 92 -4.49 20.50 -9.94
C VAL A 92 -5.58 19.43 -10.13
N ALA A 93 -5.45 18.27 -9.48
CA ALA A 93 -6.48 17.22 -9.54
C ALA A 93 -7.81 17.61 -8.88
N HIS A 94 -7.80 18.46 -7.85
CA HIS A 94 -9.04 18.97 -7.27
C HIS A 94 -9.80 19.88 -8.24
N LEU A 95 -9.07 20.69 -9.01
CA LEU A 95 -9.61 21.60 -10.02
C LEU A 95 -10.10 20.86 -11.28
N SER A 96 -9.58 19.67 -11.59
CA SER A 96 -9.93 18.95 -12.81
C SER A 96 -11.34 18.34 -12.78
N VAL A 97 -12.06 18.34 -13.91
CA VAL A 97 -13.39 17.71 -14.02
C VAL A 97 -13.23 16.19 -14.07
N THR A 98 -13.81 15.47 -13.10
CA THR A 98 -13.71 14.01 -13.05
C THR A 98 -14.91 13.32 -13.68
N LYS A 99 -14.70 12.63 -14.81
CA LYS A 99 -15.64 11.62 -15.34
C LYS A 99 -15.78 10.43 -14.37
N PRO A 100 -16.88 9.65 -14.33
CA PRO A 100 -17.04 8.46 -13.48
C PRO A 100 -15.94 7.39 -13.70
N TRP A 101 -15.75 6.44 -12.76
CA TRP A 101 -14.81 5.32 -12.95
C TRP A 101 -15.25 4.53 -14.20
N CYS A 102 -14.50 4.65 -15.30
CA CYS A 102 -14.62 3.83 -16.51
C CYS A 102 -16.00 3.76 -17.20
N GLY A 103 -16.88 4.76 -17.05
CA GLY A 103 -18.21 4.72 -17.69
C GLY A 103 -19.10 3.55 -17.27
N LEU A 104 -18.63 2.72 -16.33
CA LEU A 104 -19.39 1.66 -15.71
C LEU A 104 -20.45 2.36 -14.84
N GLY A 105 -21.69 1.89 -14.94
CA GLY A 105 -22.79 2.41 -14.13
C GLY A 105 -22.49 2.33 -12.63
N LYS A 106 -23.44 2.77 -11.80
CA LYS A 106 -23.36 2.61 -10.34
C LYS A 106 -24.08 1.31 -9.94
N PRO A 107 -23.57 0.08 -10.18
CA PRO A 107 -24.27 -1.11 -9.72
C PRO A 107 -24.28 -1.08 -8.19
N VAL A 108 -25.49 -1.18 -7.64
CA VAL A 108 -25.69 -1.31 -6.20
C VAL A 108 -25.63 -2.80 -5.89
N PHE A 109 -24.52 -3.24 -5.29
CA PHE A 109 -24.40 -4.61 -4.82
C PHE A 109 -25.02 -4.76 -3.43
N THR A 110 -25.72 -5.87 -3.25
CA THR A 110 -26.29 -6.29 -1.95
C THR A 110 -25.21 -6.94 -1.08
N ILE A 111 -25.42 -6.99 0.25
CA ILE A 111 -24.52 -7.70 1.18
C ILE A 111 -24.32 -9.17 0.76
N ARG A 112 -25.39 -9.82 0.27
CA ARG A 112 -25.34 -11.22 -0.20
C ARG A 112 -24.39 -11.40 -1.38
N GLN A 113 -24.38 -10.44 -2.31
CA GLN A 113 -23.45 -10.46 -3.44
C GLN A 113 -22.01 -10.27 -2.98
N PHE A 114 -21.76 -9.39 -2.00
CA PHE A 114 -20.43 -9.23 -1.42
C PHE A 114 -19.93 -10.53 -0.76
N ILE A 115 -20.79 -11.18 0.03
CA ILE A 115 -20.48 -12.44 0.70
C ILE A 115 -20.26 -13.56 -0.31
N PHE A 116 -21.11 -13.67 -1.32
CA PHE A 116 -20.98 -14.69 -2.36
C PHE A 116 -19.64 -14.55 -3.11
N ALA A 117 -19.29 -13.33 -3.54
CA ALA A 117 -18.01 -13.08 -4.20
C ALA A 117 -16.82 -13.41 -3.29
N ALA A 118 -16.87 -12.98 -2.02
CA ALA A 118 -15.81 -13.27 -1.06
C ALA A 118 -15.66 -14.76 -0.73
N PHE A 119 -16.77 -15.51 -0.72
CA PHE A 119 -16.77 -16.96 -0.53
C PHE A 119 -16.19 -17.68 -1.74
N VAL A 120 -16.62 -17.36 -2.96
CA VAL A 120 -16.06 -17.94 -4.19
C VAL A 120 -14.56 -17.68 -4.26
N LEU A 121 -14.11 -16.47 -3.94
CA LEU A 121 -12.70 -16.11 -3.91
C LEU A 121 -11.91 -16.80 -2.80
N LEU A 122 -12.54 -17.08 -1.65
CA LEU A 122 -11.94 -17.90 -0.60
C LEU A 122 -11.69 -19.32 -1.10
N VAL A 123 -12.68 -19.93 -1.76
CA VAL A 123 -12.58 -21.29 -2.31
C VAL A 123 -11.51 -21.34 -3.39
N VAL A 124 -11.55 -20.43 -4.37
CA VAL A 124 -10.52 -20.33 -5.42
C VAL A 124 -9.13 -20.10 -4.81
N GLY A 125 -9.03 -19.19 -3.84
CA GLY A 125 -7.79 -18.96 -3.10
C GLY A 125 -7.29 -20.23 -2.42
N ALA A 126 -8.15 -20.96 -1.71
CA ALA A 126 -7.79 -22.18 -1.02
C ALA A 126 -7.30 -23.26 -2.00
N LEU A 127 -7.96 -23.42 -3.15
CA LEU A 127 -7.55 -24.36 -4.20
C LEU A 127 -6.18 -24.02 -4.79
N LEU A 128 -5.78 -22.74 -4.83
CA LEU A 128 -4.46 -22.32 -5.30
C LEU A 128 -3.39 -22.38 -4.20
N VAL A 129 -3.75 -22.03 -2.96
CA VAL A 129 -2.80 -21.91 -1.84
C VAL A 129 -2.49 -23.25 -1.18
N ILE A 130 -3.49 -24.11 -0.94
CA ILE A 130 -3.31 -25.38 -0.21
C ILE A 130 -2.31 -26.31 -0.92
N PRO A 131 -2.37 -26.52 -2.25
CA PRO A 131 -1.37 -27.32 -2.94
C PRO A 131 0.04 -26.75 -2.79
N GLN A 132 0.18 -25.42 -2.80
CA GLN A 132 1.46 -24.74 -2.63
C GLN A 132 2.02 -24.92 -1.22
N ILE A 133 1.16 -24.89 -0.19
CA ILE A 133 1.54 -25.22 1.19
C ILE A 133 2.07 -26.65 1.27
N ALA A 134 1.37 -27.61 0.64
CA ALA A 134 1.78 -29.00 0.65
C ALA A 134 3.12 -29.21 -0.09
N GLN A 135 3.28 -28.62 -1.29
CA GLN A 135 4.50 -28.72 -2.11
C GLN A 135 5.74 -28.17 -1.40
N HIS A 136 5.59 -27.10 -0.64
CA HIS A 136 6.71 -26.46 0.06
C HIS A 136 6.92 -27.04 1.48
N GLY A 137 6.16 -28.05 1.90
CA GLY A 137 6.32 -28.68 3.22
C GLY A 137 5.80 -27.84 4.39
N GLY A 138 4.84 -26.94 4.15
CA GLY A 138 4.16 -26.18 5.21
C GLY A 138 4.05 -24.68 4.94
N ILE A 139 3.30 -23.99 5.80
CA ILE A 139 3.03 -22.54 5.69
C ILE A 139 4.31 -21.74 5.87
N SER A 140 5.17 -22.13 6.82
CA SER A 140 6.45 -21.46 7.09
C SER A 140 7.34 -21.42 5.84
N ASN A 141 7.56 -22.59 5.23
CA ASN A 141 8.37 -22.71 4.02
C ASN A 141 7.74 -21.98 2.83
N LEU A 142 6.41 -22.00 2.67
CA LEU A 142 5.77 -21.21 1.62
C LEU A 142 6.00 -19.70 1.83
N ILE A 143 5.89 -19.20 3.07
CA ILE A 143 6.20 -17.81 3.39
C ILE A 143 7.67 -17.50 3.09
N TYR A 144 8.59 -18.37 3.50
CA TYR A 144 10.02 -18.23 3.24
C TYR A 144 10.30 -18.16 1.74
N GLN A 145 9.81 -19.13 0.96
CA GLN A 145 10.01 -19.21 -0.49
C GLN A 145 9.37 -18.04 -1.22
N SER A 146 8.17 -17.60 -0.80
CA SER A 146 7.52 -16.44 -1.41
C SER A 146 8.26 -15.12 -1.17
N LYS A 147 9.08 -15.01 -0.11
CA LYS A 147 9.79 -13.78 0.28
C LYS A 147 11.26 -13.78 -0.10
N LEU A 148 11.96 -14.87 0.15
CA LEU A 148 13.41 -15.00 0.08
C LEU A 148 13.87 -15.96 -1.03
N GLY A 149 13.06 -16.97 -1.37
CA GLY A 149 13.40 -17.96 -2.39
C GLY A 149 12.86 -17.65 -3.79
N ASP A 150 13.20 -18.55 -4.72
CA ASP A 150 12.70 -18.60 -6.08
C ASP A 150 11.84 -19.87 -6.23
N GLY A 151 10.56 -19.73 -6.55
CA GLY A 151 9.71 -20.90 -6.78
C GLY A 151 8.21 -20.68 -6.64
N VAL A 152 7.76 -19.54 -6.08
CA VAL A 152 6.34 -19.32 -5.82
C VAL A 152 5.81 -18.16 -6.65
N GLU A 153 4.86 -18.46 -7.55
CA GLU A 153 4.17 -17.43 -8.32
C GLU A 153 3.28 -16.57 -7.39
N ARG A 154 3.75 -15.35 -7.11
CA ARG A 154 3.04 -14.40 -6.22
C ARG A 154 1.67 -13.97 -6.75
N ALA A 155 1.30 -14.32 -7.99
CA ALA A 155 0.00 -14.03 -8.57
C ALA A 155 -1.13 -14.81 -7.86
N TYR A 156 -0.86 -16.00 -7.32
CA TYR A 156 -1.87 -16.84 -6.66
C TYR A 156 -2.47 -16.24 -5.38
N ARG A 157 -1.85 -15.19 -4.81
CA ARG A 157 -2.43 -14.47 -3.67
C ARG A 157 -3.55 -13.50 -4.03
N TYR A 158 -3.67 -13.08 -5.30
CA TYR A 158 -4.63 -12.04 -5.71
C TYR A 158 -6.09 -12.44 -5.49
N PRO A 159 -6.55 -13.68 -5.78
CA PRO A 159 -7.92 -14.09 -5.47
C PRO A 159 -8.28 -13.85 -4.00
N SER A 160 -7.42 -14.27 -3.07
CA SER A 160 -7.63 -14.06 -1.63
C SER A 160 -7.57 -12.59 -1.22
N LEU A 161 -6.64 -11.79 -1.80
CA LEU A 161 -6.59 -10.34 -1.57
C LEU A 161 -7.87 -9.64 -2.05
N ILE A 162 -8.38 -9.98 -3.23
CA ILE A 162 -9.64 -9.43 -3.73
C ILE A 162 -10.79 -9.94 -2.85
N GLY A 163 -10.77 -11.20 -2.43
CA GLY A 163 -11.78 -11.77 -1.53
C GLY A 163 -11.90 -11.02 -0.21
N SER A 164 -10.77 -10.60 0.39
CA SER A 164 -10.78 -9.78 1.61
C SER A 164 -11.36 -8.39 1.37
N ILE A 165 -11.14 -7.79 0.20
CA ILE A 165 -11.74 -6.50 -0.20
C ILE A 165 -13.27 -6.62 -0.31
N TRP A 166 -13.77 -7.67 -0.96
CA TRP A 166 -15.21 -7.92 -1.07
C TRP A 166 -15.85 -8.22 0.29
N ALA A 167 -15.17 -8.97 1.16
CA ALA A 167 -15.62 -9.22 2.53
C ALA A 167 -15.64 -7.94 3.38
N ALA A 168 -14.61 -7.10 3.29
CA ALA A 168 -14.57 -5.80 3.95
C ALA A 168 -15.69 -4.88 3.41
N ALA A 169 -16.00 -4.93 2.12
CA ALA A 169 -17.13 -4.21 1.54
C ALA A 169 -18.48 -4.71 2.10
N ALA A 170 -18.64 -6.02 2.36
CA ALA A 170 -19.83 -6.56 3.03
C ALA A 170 -20.00 -5.97 4.44
N ILE A 171 -18.91 -5.94 5.23
CA ILE A 171 -18.87 -5.38 6.59
C ILE A 171 -19.22 -3.89 6.58
N VAL A 172 -18.62 -3.12 5.67
CA VAL A 172 -18.86 -1.69 5.50
C VAL A 172 -20.31 -1.44 5.07
N SER A 173 -20.86 -2.26 4.17
CA SER A 173 -22.24 -2.16 3.70
C SER A 173 -23.26 -2.40 4.81
N TYR A 174 -23.07 -3.45 5.63
CA TYR A 174 -23.92 -3.74 6.79
C TYR A 174 -24.03 -2.55 7.74
N ARG A 175 -22.89 -1.95 8.09
CA ARG A 175 -22.84 -0.79 9.01
C ARG A 175 -23.55 0.44 8.46
N ARG A 176 -23.55 0.63 7.14
CA ARG A 176 -24.23 1.76 6.50
C ARG A 176 -25.75 1.57 6.46
N ILE A 177 -26.20 0.35 6.21
CA ILE A 177 -27.63 0.00 6.21
C ILE A 177 -28.24 0.25 7.60
N GLY A 178 -27.55 -0.16 8.67
CA GLY A 178 -28.01 0.05 10.06
C GLY A 178 -28.07 1.51 10.53
N ARG A 179 -27.61 2.48 9.74
CA ARG A 179 -27.70 3.93 10.05
C ARG A 179 -28.72 4.68 9.18
N MET A 180 -28.98 4.21 7.96
CA MET A 180 -29.99 4.80 7.08
C MET A 180 -31.41 4.34 7.43
N GLY A 181 -31.55 3.13 7.99
CA GLY A 181 -32.79 2.73 8.66
C GLY A 181 -32.84 3.35 10.05
N ASN A 182 -33.95 4.03 10.39
CA ASN A 182 -34.27 4.35 11.78
C ASN A 182 -34.02 3.10 12.65
N TYR A 183 -33.41 3.30 13.82
CA TYR A 183 -32.82 2.29 14.73
C TYR A 183 -33.72 1.10 15.18
N GLY A 184 -34.88 0.86 14.56
CA GLY A 184 -35.91 -0.06 15.02
C GLY A 184 -35.88 -1.50 14.51
N SER A 185 -35.17 -1.85 13.43
CA SER A 185 -35.10 -3.26 12.99
C SER A 185 -33.95 -3.54 12.02
N VAL A 186 -32.72 -3.64 12.54
CA VAL A 186 -31.70 -4.40 11.81
C VAL A 186 -32.14 -5.87 11.87
N ASP A 187 -32.78 -6.33 10.79
CA ASP A 187 -33.19 -7.73 10.59
C ASP A 187 -32.06 -8.67 11.05
N GLU A 188 -32.37 -9.65 11.90
CA GLU A 188 -31.40 -10.60 12.46
C GLU A 188 -30.59 -11.29 11.35
N ARG A 189 -31.21 -11.48 10.18
CA ARG A 189 -30.54 -12.01 8.98
C ARG A 189 -29.32 -11.18 8.57
N ASN A 190 -29.36 -9.86 8.76
CA ASN A 190 -28.23 -8.98 8.46
C ASN A 190 -27.08 -9.17 9.46
N LYS A 191 -27.35 -9.51 10.73
CA LYS A 191 -26.31 -9.85 11.72
C LYS A 191 -25.56 -11.12 11.32
N VAL A 192 -26.28 -12.14 10.84
CA VAL A 192 -25.68 -13.38 10.33
C VAL A 192 -24.76 -13.08 9.14
N PHE A 193 -25.23 -12.27 8.17
CA PHE A 193 -24.40 -11.85 7.04
C PHE A 193 -23.18 -11.04 7.46
N PHE A 194 -23.28 -10.19 8.49
CA PHE A 194 -22.12 -9.50 9.06
C PHE A 194 -21.10 -10.49 9.62
N LEU A 195 -21.53 -11.48 10.41
CA LEU A 195 -20.65 -12.50 10.98
C LEU A 195 -19.96 -13.32 9.87
N ILE A 196 -20.71 -13.74 8.85
CA ILE A 196 -20.15 -14.42 7.67
C ILE A 196 -19.12 -13.52 6.98
N GLY A 197 -19.42 -12.23 6.81
CA GLY A 197 -18.48 -11.26 6.25
C GLY A 197 -17.18 -11.15 7.05
N VAL A 198 -17.24 -11.19 8.38
CA VAL A 198 -16.06 -11.21 9.26
C VAL A 198 -15.24 -12.50 9.08
N ILE A 199 -15.89 -13.66 9.08
CA ILE A 199 -15.23 -14.95 8.86
C ILE A 199 -14.54 -14.98 7.49
N LEU A 200 -15.24 -14.56 6.43
CA LEU A 200 -14.68 -14.50 5.08
C LEU A 200 -13.55 -13.49 4.96
N PHE A 201 -13.62 -12.36 5.67
CA PHE A 201 -12.55 -11.38 5.71
C PHE A 201 -11.26 -11.97 6.28
N PHE A 202 -11.34 -12.61 7.44
CA PHE A 202 -10.17 -13.24 8.06
C PHE A 202 -9.68 -14.47 7.29
N GLY A 203 -10.57 -15.31 6.77
CA GLY A 203 -10.19 -16.47 5.95
C GLY A 203 -9.43 -16.07 4.69
N ASN A 204 -9.94 -15.09 3.94
CA ASN A 204 -9.26 -14.59 2.74
C ASN A 204 -7.93 -13.91 3.09
N SER A 205 -7.92 -13.12 4.16
CA SER A 205 -6.69 -12.43 4.57
C SER A 205 -5.63 -13.39 5.08
N PHE A 206 -6.02 -14.49 5.73
CA PHE A 206 -5.11 -15.57 6.14
C PHE A 206 -4.48 -16.27 4.93
N LEU A 207 -5.27 -16.63 3.92
CA LEU A 207 -4.72 -17.21 2.69
C LEU A 207 -3.75 -16.25 1.98
N ALA A 208 -4.07 -14.96 1.90
CA ALA A 208 -3.14 -13.96 1.38
C ALA A 208 -1.85 -13.85 2.24
N PHE A 209 -1.97 -13.96 3.56
CA PHE A 209 -0.86 -13.91 4.50
C PHE A 209 0.12 -15.07 4.32
N THR A 210 -0.31 -16.24 3.85
CA THR A 210 0.60 -17.37 3.53
C THR A 210 1.65 -17.04 2.46
N TYR A 211 1.45 -16.00 1.66
CA TYR A 211 2.44 -15.43 0.71
C TYR A 211 3.25 -14.27 1.34
N GLY A 212 3.24 -14.17 2.67
CA GLY A 212 3.82 -13.08 3.45
C GLY A 212 3.21 -11.70 3.14
N ALA A 213 1.97 -11.66 2.66
CA ALA A 213 1.23 -10.44 2.34
C ALA A 213 0.43 -9.97 3.57
N ARG A 214 0.94 -8.95 4.27
CA ARG A 214 0.31 -8.39 5.49
C ARG A 214 -0.71 -7.29 5.17
N ASP A 215 -0.60 -6.73 3.97
CA ASP A 215 -1.40 -5.64 3.41
C ASP A 215 -2.89 -5.99 3.32
N ALA A 216 -3.25 -7.23 3.00
CA ALA A 216 -4.65 -7.67 2.93
C ALA A 216 -5.41 -7.43 4.25
N VAL A 217 -4.82 -7.83 5.38
CA VAL A 217 -5.43 -7.63 6.70
C VAL A 217 -5.39 -6.15 7.09
N VAL A 218 -4.21 -5.54 7.02
CA VAL A 218 -3.98 -4.17 7.54
C VAL A 218 -4.86 -3.17 6.80
N LEU A 219 -4.88 -3.20 5.47
CA LEU A 219 -5.67 -2.27 4.66
C LEU A 219 -7.18 -2.54 4.77
N GLY A 220 -7.56 -3.81 4.92
CA GLY A 220 -8.94 -4.20 5.20
C GLY A 220 -9.46 -3.61 6.51
N VAL A 221 -8.70 -3.75 7.59
CA VAL A 221 -9.03 -3.18 8.90
C VAL A 221 -9.06 -1.66 8.83
N VAL A 222 -8.08 -1.02 8.17
CA VAL A 222 -8.07 0.43 7.96
C VAL A 222 -9.31 0.90 7.22
N ALA A 223 -9.73 0.21 6.15
CA ALA A 223 -10.95 0.55 5.43
C ALA A 223 -12.20 0.40 6.30
N ILE A 224 -12.31 -0.68 7.08
CA ILE A 224 -13.43 -0.88 8.00
C ILE A 224 -13.44 0.22 9.07
N MET A 225 -12.30 0.59 9.65
CA MET A 225 -12.19 1.65 10.66
C MET A 225 -12.50 3.04 10.10
N LEU A 226 -11.95 3.39 8.94
CA LEU A 226 -12.26 4.64 8.26
C LEU A 226 -13.76 4.73 7.94
N SER A 227 -14.40 3.61 7.59
CA SER A 227 -15.85 3.59 7.44
C SER A 227 -16.58 3.92 8.75
N VAL A 228 -16.13 3.41 9.90
CA VAL A 228 -16.73 3.73 11.21
C VAL A 228 -16.53 5.19 11.57
N ILE A 229 -15.32 5.70 11.38
CA ILE A 229 -14.97 7.07 11.76
C ILE A 229 -15.68 8.08 10.87
N SER A 230 -15.76 7.82 9.56
CA SER A 230 -16.51 8.64 8.61
C SER A 230 -18.00 8.67 8.91
N LEU A 231 -18.54 7.58 9.48
CA LEU A 231 -19.92 7.52 9.92
C LEU A 231 -20.08 8.24 11.27
N ARG A 232 -19.32 7.91 12.30
CA ARG A 232 -19.67 8.27 13.69
C ARG A 232 -19.45 9.72 14.10
N GLU A 233 -18.97 10.62 13.23
CA GLU A 233 -18.62 12.02 13.60
C GLU A 233 -18.01 12.10 15.02
N LEU A 234 -17.14 11.15 15.35
CA LEU A 234 -16.66 10.98 16.73
C LEU A 234 -16.10 12.32 17.22
N ARG A 235 -16.60 12.90 18.32
CA ARG A 235 -16.19 14.24 18.81
C ARG A 235 -14.69 14.43 19.11
N LEU A 236 -13.87 13.39 18.91
CA LEU A 236 -12.41 13.48 18.90
C LEU A 236 -11.94 14.39 17.76
N GLY A 237 -11.05 15.34 18.08
CA GLY A 237 -10.37 16.18 17.10
C GLY A 237 -9.63 15.38 16.02
N GLY A 238 -9.40 16.00 14.87
CA GLY A 238 -8.83 15.34 13.68
C GLY A 238 -7.44 14.72 13.88
N VAL A 239 -6.64 15.24 14.81
CA VAL A 239 -5.29 14.69 15.11
C VAL A 239 -5.40 13.39 15.91
N ASN A 240 -6.26 13.34 16.94
CA ASN A 240 -6.33 12.21 17.86
C ASN A 240 -6.78 10.93 17.16
N ARG A 241 -7.71 10.99 16.20
CA ARG A 241 -8.11 9.77 15.49
C ARG A 241 -7.03 9.26 14.50
N LEU A 242 -6.11 10.11 14.01
CA LEU A 242 -5.01 9.68 13.13
C LEU A 242 -3.96 8.98 13.96
N ALA A 243 -3.66 9.52 15.13
CA ALA A 243 -2.80 8.85 16.09
C ALA A 243 -3.35 7.47 16.45
N VAL A 244 -4.67 7.34 16.68
CA VAL A 244 -5.29 6.03 16.97
C VAL A 244 -5.23 5.07 15.78
N ILE A 245 -5.61 5.49 14.56
CA ILE A 245 -5.51 4.62 13.37
C ILE A 245 -4.05 4.25 13.13
N GLY A 246 -3.15 5.22 13.21
CA GLY A 246 -1.72 5.03 13.08
C GLY A 246 -1.21 4.00 14.06
N LEU A 247 -1.51 4.16 15.35
CA LEU A 247 -1.17 3.20 16.39
C LEU A 247 -1.69 1.81 16.07
N ILE A 248 -2.95 1.68 15.65
CA ILE A 248 -3.54 0.38 15.28
C ILE A 248 -2.81 -0.22 14.07
N VAL A 249 -2.51 0.56 13.04
CA VAL A 249 -1.77 0.11 11.85
C VAL A 249 -0.38 -0.36 12.24
N LEU A 250 0.32 0.41 13.08
CA LEU A 250 1.63 0.05 13.62
C LEU A 250 1.55 -1.25 14.41
N THR A 251 0.58 -1.36 15.35
CA THR A 251 0.37 -2.57 16.16
C THR A 251 0.07 -3.77 15.28
N LEU A 252 -0.88 -3.67 14.34
CA LEU A 252 -1.22 -4.78 13.44
C LEU A 252 -0.03 -5.17 12.56
N ALA A 253 0.66 -4.19 11.96
CA ALA A 253 1.82 -4.47 11.12
C ALA A 253 2.95 -5.17 11.90
N SER A 254 3.18 -4.76 13.16
CA SER A 254 4.13 -5.37 14.08
C SER A 254 3.71 -6.77 14.51
N VAL A 255 2.46 -6.96 14.92
CA VAL A 255 1.94 -8.28 15.33
C VAL A 255 2.01 -9.26 14.16
N PHE A 256 1.52 -8.90 12.97
CA PHE A 256 1.60 -9.76 11.80
C PHE A 256 3.03 -9.99 11.32
N ARG A 257 3.95 -9.05 11.55
CA ARG A 257 5.37 -9.30 11.34
C ARG A 257 5.88 -10.34 12.31
N PHE A 258 5.63 -10.14 13.61
CA PHE A 258 6.10 -11.04 14.66
C PHE A 258 5.60 -12.47 14.41
N PHE A 259 4.32 -12.64 14.07
CA PHE A 259 3.79 -13.95 13.67
C PHE A 259 4.49 -14.51 12.43
N ARG A 260 4.67 -13.70 11.38
CA ARG A 260 5.34 -14.15 10.16
C ARG A 260 6.78 -14.58 10.44
N ASP A 261 7.53 -13.74 11.15
CA ASP A 261 8.95 -13.97 11.43
C ASP A 261 9.08 -15.19 12.35
N GLY A 262 8.26 -15.29 13.41
CA GLY A 262 8.14 -16.45 14.30
C GLY A 262 7.88 -17.78 13.57
N LEU A 263 7.07 -17.75 12.50
CA LEU A 263 6.86 -18.94 11.67
C LEU A 263 8.09 -19.34 10.86
N ILE A 264 8.94 -18.38 10.45
CA ILE A 264 10.14 -18.62 9.63
C ILE A 264 11.35 -19.06 10.48
N VAL A 265 11.35 -18.82 11.80
CA VAL A 265 12.53 -18.95 12.69
C VAL A 265 13.21 -20.33 12.66
N GLU A 266 12.50 -21.42 12.40
CA GLU A 266 13.15 -22.75 12.27
C GLU A 266 14.19 -22.81 11.12
N ASN A 267 14.19 -21.85 10.18
CA ASN A 267 15.12 -21.79 9.05
C ASN A 267 16.07 -20.56 9.03
N VAL A 268 15.93 -19.57 9.93
CA VAL A 268 16.78 -18.35 9.91
C VAL A 268 17.04 -17.82 11.32
N ALA A 269 18.04 -18.40 12.00
CA ALA A 269 18.54 -17.98 13.31
C ALA A 269 19.36 -16.66 13.29
N ILE A 270 19.00 -15.66 12.46
CA ILE A 270 19.88 -14.50 12.18
C ILE A 270 19.27 -13.14 12.59
N PHE A 271 18.03 -13.07 13.07
CA PHE A 271 17.38 -11.76 13.36
C PHE A 271 17.32 -11.32 14.83
N ASP A 272 17.97 -12.04 15.75
CA ASP A 272 17.67 -11.94 17.19
C ASP A 272 18.46 -10.88 17.99
N THR A 273 19.12 -9.92 17.33
CA THR A 273 19.87 -8.84 18.05
C THR A 273 19.51 -7.42 17.60
N SER A 274 18.33 -7.22 17.00
CA SER A 274 17.86 -5.86 16.69
C SER A 274 17.18 -5.21 17.89
N GLY A 275 17.62 -4.00 18.29
CA GLY A 275 16.97 -3.23 19.35
C GLY A 275 15.48 -2.96 19.07
N VAL A 276 14.69 -2.71 20.13
CA VAL A 276 13.22 -2.53 20.05
C VAL A 276 12.81 -1.49 18.99
N VAL A 277 13.52 -0.37 18.93
CA VAL A 277 13.29 0.71 17.96
C VAL A 277 13.47 0.21 16.53
N ARG A 278 14.57 -0.51 16.26
CA ARG A 278 14.83 -1.11 14.96
C ARG A 278 13.72 -2.07 14.59
N SER A 279 13.31 -2.97 15.49
CA SER A 279 12.21 -3.92 15.29
C SER A 279 10.91 -3.23 14.84
N ILE A 280 10.54 -2.12 15.48
CA ILE A 280 9.38 -1.31 15.07
C ILE A 280 9.56 -0.75 13.65
N PHE A 281 10.72 -0.21 13.31
CA PHE A 281 10.99 0.28 11.96
C PHE A 281 10.96 -0.83 10.90
N GLN A 282 11.43 -2.02 11.26
CA GLN A 282 11.33 -3.19 10.39
C GLN A 282 9.88 -3.64 10.20
N ALA A 283 9.07 -3.65 11.26
CA ALA A 283 7.65 -3.99 11.20
C ALA A 283 6.85 -3.10 10.26
N THR A 284 7.19 -1.82 10.26
CA THR A 284 6.41 -0.74 9.65
C THR A 284 6.96 -0.30 8.30
N ASN A 285 7.99 -0.99 7.80
CA ASN A 285 8.72 -0.69 6.56
C ASN A 285 9.27 0.74 6.51
N LEU A 286 9.62 1.33 7.66
CA LEU A 286 10.17 2.69 7.71
C LEU A 286 11.63 2.77 7.24
N LEU A 287 12.29 1.62 7.14
CA LEU A 287 13.67 1.47 6.63
C LEU A 287 13.79 1.65 5.12
N THR A 288 12.66 1.85 4.44
CA THR A 288 12.65 2.33 3.04
C THR A 288 13.39 3.66 2.92
N PHE A 289 13.36 4.50 3.97
CA PHE A 289 14.20 5.69 4.05
C PHE A 289 15.69 5.39 3.92
N ASP A 290 16.19 4.32 4.55
CA ASP A 290 17.61 3.95 4.48
C ASP A 290 18.03 3.56 3.06
N SER A 291 17.09 3.01 2.28
CA SER A 291 17.34 2.69 0.87
C SER A 291 17.43 3.96 0.03
N LEU A 292 16.54 4.94 0.29
CA LEU A 292 16.63 6.26 -0.31
C LEU A 292 17.93 6.97 0.07
N LEU A 293 18.36 6.84 1.33
CA LEU A 293 19.62 7.40 1.83
C LEU A 293 20.83 6.86 1.07
N LEU A 294 20.88 5.55 0.86
CA LEU A 294 21.92 4.93 0.07
C LEU A 294 21.90 5.44 -1.39
N ALA A 295 20.72 5.48 -2.00
CA ALA A 295 20.58 5.93 -3.39
C ALA A 295 20.94 7.41 -3.58
N VAL A 296 20.56 8.29 -2.65
CA VAL A 296 20.85 9.73 -2.74
C VAL A 296 22.33 10.03 -2.53
N ARG A 297 22.99 9.30 -1.63
CA ARG A 297 24.43 9.46 -1.39
C ARG A 297 25.26 9.05 -2.61
N ASP A 298 24.90 7.94 -3.24
CA ASP A 298 25.71 7.33 -4.30
C ASP A 298 25.33 7.79 -5.70
N PHE A 299 24.19 8.48 -5.85
CA PHE A 299 23.79 9.08 -7.10
C PHE A 299 24.26 10.55 -7.17
N PRO A 300 24.94 10.99 -8.25
CA PRO A 300 25.29 10.27 -9.47
C PRO A 300 26.74 9.71 -9.50
N SER A 301 27.45 9.67 -8.37
CA SER A 301 28.89 9.36 -8.31
C SER A 301 29.21 7.89 -8.59
N VAL A 302 28.38 6.96 -8.12
CA VAL A 302 28.57 5.50 -8.24
C VAL A 302 27.81 4.94 -9.45
N PHE A 303 26.67 5.53 -9.79
CA PHE A 303 25.87 5.10 -10.93
C PHE A 303 25.19 6.27 -11.64
N ALA A 304 25.09 6.13 -12.97
CA ALA A 304 24.42 7.10 -13.83
C ALA A 304 22.88 7.01 -13.73
N TYR A 305 22.20 7.99 -14.30
CA TYR A 305 20.74 8.01 -14.43
C TYR A 305 20.23 6.69 -15.05
N PHE A 306 19.26 6.07 -14.40
CA PHE A 306 18.59 4.89 -14.98
C PHE A 306 17.61 5.24 -16.10
N GLY A 307 17.26 6.52 -16.25
CA GLY A 307 16.37 6.99 -17.31
C GLY A 307 14.95 6.43 -17.19
N VAL A 308 14.23 6.41 -18.31
CA VAL A 308 12.80 6.01 -18.36
C VAL A 308 12.59 4.50 -18.43
N GLU A 309 13.66 3.73 -18.69
CA GLU A 309 13.59 2.29 -18.91
C GLU A 309 12.85 1.54 -17.79
N PRO A 310 13.08 1.79 -16.49
CA PRO A 310 12.35 1.08 -15.44
C PRO A 310 10.84 1.38 -15.42
N PHE A 311 10.43 2.57 -15.89
CA PHE A 311 9.02 2.91 -16.03
C PHE A 311 8.40 2.25 -17.26
N LEU A 312 9.10 2.22 -18.39
CA LEU A 312 8.63 1.55 -19.62
C LEU A 312 8.66 0.02 -19.50
N GLY A 313 9.66 -0.54 -18.81
CA GLY A 313 9.75 -1.96 -18.52
C GLY A 313 8.51 -2.45 -17.78
N SER A 314 7.99 -1.66 -16.83
CA SER A 314 6.77 -1.98 -16.10
C SER A 314 5.52 -2.12 -17.00
N VAL A 315 5.54 -1.43 -18.16
CA VAL A 315 4.50 -1.50 -19.20
C VAL A 315 4.73 -2.71 -20.10
N LYS A 316 5.98 -2.98 -20.51
CA LYS A 316 6.32 -4.13 -21.36
C LYS A 316 6.05 -5.47 -20.65
N THR A 317 6.25 -5.55 -19.34
CA THR A 317 6.04 -6.75 -18.53
C THR A 317 4.61 -6.87 -17.98
N MET A 318 3.65 -6.16 -18.58
CA MET A 318 2.24 -6.30 -18.23
C MET A 318 1.78 -7.74 -18.48
N PRO A 319 1.09 -8.41 -17.53
CA PRO A 319 0.64 -9.79 -17.68
C PRO A 319 -0.16 -10.03 -18.98
N PHE A 320 -0.97 -9.06 -19.41
CA PHE A 320 -1.74 -9.14 -20.65
C PHE A 320 -0.85 -9.04 -21.90
N VAL A 321 0.20 -8.22 -21.86
CA VAL A 321 1.15 -8.06 -22.97
C VAL A 321 2.07 -9.29 -23.04
N SER A 322 2.60 -9.77 -21.92
CA SER A 322 3.39 -11.01 -21.88
C SER A 322 2.57 -12.24 -22.29
N TYR A 323 1.26 -12.28 -21.97
CA TYR A 323 0.35 -13.35 -22.42
C TYR A 323 0.00 -13.25 -23.92
N LEU A 324 -0.16 -12.04 -24.46
CA LEU A 324 -0.51 -11.83 -25.87
C LEU A 324 0.69 -11.88 -26.84
N PHE A 325 1.88 -11.48 -26.40
CA PHE A 325 3.04 -11.27 -27.27
C PHE A 325 4.16 -12.30 -27.09
N GLY A 326 3.96 -13.35 -26.29
CA GLY A 326 4.64 -14.65 -26.42
C GLY A 326 6.17 -14.70 -26.22
N GLU A 327 6.86 -13.57 -26.07
CA GLU A 327 8.26 -13.54 -25.70
C GLU A 327 8.34 -13.67 -24.18
N GLY A 328 8.99 -14.73 -23.70
CA GLY A 328 9.20 -15.03 -22.28
C GLY A 328 9.47 -13.75 -21.51
N GLY A 329 8.46 -13.30 -20.77
CA GLY A 329 8.40 -11.92 -20.29
C GLY A 329 9.68 -11.57 -19.57
N ALA A 330 10.45 -10.62 -20.14
CA ALA A 330 11.69 -10.16 -19.54
C ALA A 330 11.45 -9.92 -18.04
N GLU A 331 12.30 -10.48 -17.18
CA GLU A 331 12.18 -10.27 -15.75
C GLU A 331 12.18 -8.76 -15.50
N PHE A 332 11.04 -8.23 -15.03
CA PHE A 332 10.94 -6.83 -14.67
C PHE A 332 11.86 -6.56 -13.48
N GLU A 333 13.04 -6.02 -13.77
CA GLU A 333 13.92 -5.50 -12.75
C GLU A 333 13.41 -4.11 -12.33
N ASN A 334 12.85 -4.04 -11.12
CA ASN A 334 12.46 -2.75 -10.56
C ASN A 334 13.70 -1.96 -10.09
N ILE A 335 13.54 -0.65 -9.95
CA ILE A 335 14.63 0.26 -9.57
C ILE A 335 15.31 -0.17 -8.26
N ALA A 336 14.51 -0.57 -7.27
CA ALA A 336 15.01 -1.07 -5.99
C ALA A 336 15.91 -2.30 -6.13
N GLN A 337 15.59 -3.23 -7.03
CA GLN A 337 16.40 -4.41 -7.35
C GLN A 337 17.71 -3.98 -8.03
N ARG A 338 17.62 -3.06 -8.99
CA ARG A 338 18.79 -2.55 -9.70
C ARG A 338 19.77 -1.86 -8.75
N VAL A 339 19.28 -0.99 -7.86
CA VAL A 339 20.13 -0.33 -6.86
C VAL A 339 20.75 -1.35 -5.90
N ILE A 340 19.98 -2.29 -5.33
CA ILE A 340 20.56 -3.22 -4.34
C ILE A 340 21.63 -4.13 -4.96
N ARG A 341 21.49 -4.51 -6.24
CA ARG A 341 22.44 -5.38 -6.94
C ARG A 341 23.80 -4.72 -7.19
N LEU A 342 23.88 -3.39 -7.15
CA LEU A 342 25.17 -2.68 -7.16
C LEU A 342 26.00 -2.99 -5.91
N TYR A 343 25.35 -3.29 -4.79
CA TYR A 343 26.01 -3.57 -3.50
C TYR A 343 26.04 -5.06 -3.18
N ILE A 344 24.99 -5.79 -3.54
CA ILE A 344 24.81 -7.22 -3.26
C ILE A 344 24.35 -7.90 -4.55
N PRO A 345 25.28 -8.29 -5.45
CA PRO A 345 24.94 -8.76 -6.80
C PRO A 345 24.00 -9.97 -6.83
N TRP A 346 24.10 -10.86 -5.84
CA TRP A 346 23.27 -12.07 -5.74
C TRP A 346 21.87 -11.80 -5.17
N ARG A 347 21.58 -10.60 -4.65
CA ARG A 347 20.30 -10.30 -4.01
C ARG A 347 19.23 -9.99 -5.06
N LYS A 348 18.28 -10.91 -5.23
CA LYS A 348 17.17 -10.78 -6.19
C LYS A 348 16.05 -9.83 -5.74
N THR A 349 15.95 -9.53 -4.45
CA THR A 349 14.91 -8.65 -3.90
C THR A 349 15.51 -7.34 -3.35
N GLY A 350 15.14 -6.23 -3.99
CA GLY A 350 15.47 -4.89 -3.52
C GLY A 350 14.63 -4.43 -2.35
N ASN A 351 15.22 -3.61 -1.48
CA ASN A 351 14.46 -2.81 -0.53
C ASN A 351 13.79 -1.66 -1.30
N PRO A 352 12.49 -1.37 -1.09
CA PRO A 352 11.81 -0.33 -1.85
C PRO A 352 12.45 1.04 -1.60
N LEU A 353 12.80 1.75 -2.68
CA LEU A 353 13.26 3.14 -2.68
C LEU A 353 12.10 4.16 -2.56
N ASP A 354 10.87 3.65 -2.59
CA ASP A 354 9.64 4.41 -2.73
C ASP A 354 9.58 5.27 -4.01
N ALA A 355 8.45 5.93 -4.26
CA ALA A 355 8.27 6.75 -5.45
C ALA A 355 9.31 7.90 -5.53
N VAL A 356 9.66 8.49 -4.39
CA VAL A 356 10.65 9.57 -4.33
C VAL A 356 12.00 9.12 -4.89
N GLY A 357 12.51 7.98 -4.42
CA GLY A 357 13.77 7.43 -4.89
C GLY A 357 13.71 6.98 -6.35
N ASP A 358 12.62 6.32 -6.75
CA ASP A 358 12.41 5.89 -8.15
C ASP A 358 12.55 7.05 -9.14
N TRP A 359 11.91 8.19 -8.87
CA TRP A 359 11.99 9.35 -9.75
C TRP A 359 13.34 10.07 -9.67
N TYR A 360 13.94 10.14 -8.47
CA TYR A 360 15.23 10.79 -8.27
C TYR A 360 16.36 10.07 -9.01
N VAL A 361 16.49 8.76 -8.90
CA VAL A 361 17.59 8.02 -9.55
C VAL A 361 17.41 7.91 -11.07
N CYS A 362 16.17 8.05 -11.55
CA CYS A 362 15.88 8.02 -12.98
C CYS A 362 16.12 9.37 -13.67
N PHE A 363 15.79 10.49 -13.02
CA PHE A 363 15.77 11.82 -13.66
C PHE A 363 16.25 12.98 -12.76
N GLY A 364 16.84 12.69 -11.60
CA GLY A 364 17.37 13.68 -10.68
C GLY A 364 16.28 14.61 -10.12
N ILE A 365 16.63 15.89 -9.95
CA ILE A 365 15.72 16.91 -9.42
C ILE A 365 14.51 17.12 -10.33
N VAL A 366 14.68 17.06 -11.65
CA VAL A 366 13.58 17.17 -12.61
C VAL A 366 12.58 16.03 -12.41
N GLY A 367 13.07 14.82 -12.12
CA GLY A 367 12.25 13.68 -11.74
C GLY A 367 11.38 13.93 -10.52
N LEU A 368 11.91 14.60 -9.50
CA LEU A 368 11.13 14.92 -8.29
C LEU A 368 9.96 15.85 -8.59
N ILE A 369 10.17 16.83 -9.48
CA ILE A 369 9.13 17.78 -9.87
C ILE A 369 8.05 17.07 -10.67
N VAL A 370 8.44 16.40 -11.76
CA VAL A 370 7.48 15.71 -12.66
C VAL A 370 6.79 14.57 -11.92
N GLY A 371 7.55 13.72 -11.25
CA GLY A 371 7.04 12.59 -10.49
C GLY A 371 6.16 13.00 -9.31
N GLY A 372 6.54 14.06 -8.60
CA GLY A 372 5.73 14.63 -7.54
C GLY A 372 4.40 15.15 -8.08
N LEU A 373 4.40 15.93 -9.16
CA LEU A 373 3.19 16.43 -9.82
C LEU A 373 2.26 15.30 -10.28
N VAL A 374 2.80 14.28 -10.97
CA VAL A 374 2.03 13.11 -11.42
C VAL A 374 1.45 12.34 -10.24
N SER A 375 2.27 12.10 -9.21
CA SER A 375 1.85 11.41 -7.99
C SER A 375 0.75 12.16 -7.26
N GLY A 376 0.90 13.48 -7.11
CA GLY A 376 -0.09 14.35 -6.51
C GLY A 376 -1.39 14.36 -7.29
N TYR A 377 -1.32 14.41 -8.63
CA TYR A 377 -2.51 14.36 -9.48
C TYR A 377 -3.26 13.04 -9.31
N VAL A 378 -2.55 11.91 -9.32
CA VAL A 378 -3.15 10.57 -9.14
C VAL A 378 -3.80 10.46 -7.76
N VAL A 379 -3.10 10.85 -6.69
CA VAL A 379 -3.64 10.81 -5.32
C VAL A 379 -4.87 11.70 -5.19
N GLY A 380 -4.80 12.95 -5.69
CA GLY A 380 -5.93 13.89 -5.68
C GLY A 380 -7.12 13.36 -6.47
N TRP A 381 -6.87 12.66 -7.58
CA TRP A 381 -7.90 11.96 -8.34
C TRP A 381 -8.57 10.86 -7.51
N PHE A 382 -7.81 9.93 -6.92
CA PHE A 382 -8.34 8.88 -6.05
C PHE A 382 -9.12 9.45 -4.85
N GLN A 383 -8.63 10.53 -4.26
CA GLN A 383 -9.29 11.25 -3.19
C GLN A 383 -10.66 11.79 -3.63
N LYS A 384 -10.73 12.49 -4.77
CA LYS A 384 -11.98 12.98 -5.34
C LYS A 384 -12.96 11.85 -5.64
N LYS A 385 -12.45 10.71 -6.11
CA LYS A 385 -13.24 9.50 -6.32
C LYS A 385 -13.78 8.92 -5.02
N LEU A 386 -12.95 8.79 -4.00
CA LEU A 386 -13.34 8.30 -2.68
C LEU A 386 -14.49 9.15 -2.11
N LEU A 387 -14.39 10.48 -2.23
CA LEU A 387 -15.43 11.42 -1.81
C LEU A 387 -16.74 11.23 -2.59
N ASN A 388 -16.66 11.10 -3.92
CA ASN A 388 -17.82 10.93 -4.80
C ASN A 388 -18.53 9.58 -4.62
N PHE A 389 -17.76 8.52 -4.32
CA PHE A 389 -18.27 7.17 -4.17
C PHE A 389 -18.35 6.73 -2.70
N ARG A 390 -18.30 7.67 -1.75
CA ARG A 390 -18.30 7.39 -0.32
C ARG A 390 -19.48 6.53 0.12
N ASN A 391 -20.61 6.56 -0.58
CA ASN A 391 -21.80 5.78 -0.23
C ASN A 391 -21.74 4.34 -0.74
N GLN A 392 -20.88 4.02 -1.70
CA GLN A 392 -20.71 2.67 -2.24
C GLN A 392 -19.61 1.93 -1.49
N ALA A 393 -19.95 0.84 -0.80
CA ALA A 393 -19.02 0.13 0.06
C ALA A 393 -17.81 -0.43 -0.70
N LEU A 394 -18.04 -1.06 -1.85
CA LEU A 394 -16.96 -1.64 -2.67
C LEU A 394 -15.98 -0.57 -3.16
N LEU A 395 -16.47 0.48 -3.81
CA LEU A 395 -15.60 1.54 -4.33
C LEU A 395 -14.84 2.26 -3.22
N PHE A 396 -15.44 2.41 -2.04
CA PHE A 396 -14.77 2.95 -0.86
C PHE A 396 -13.58 2.07 -0.44
N VAL A 397 -13.79 0.76 -0.26
CA VAL A 397 -12.73 -0.18 0.14
C VAL A 397 -11.66 -0.31 -0.94
N VAL A 398 -12.07 -0.42 -2.21
CA VAL A 398 -11.18 -0.49 -3.38
C VAL A 398 -10.33 0.77 -3.50
N SER A 399 -10.88 1.96 -3.24
CA SER A 399 -10.10 3.20 -3.33
C SER A 399 -8.99 3.24 -2.29
N ILE A 400 -9.25 2.76 -1.07
CA ILE A 400 -8.25 2.68 0.01
C ILE A 400 -7.16 1.65 -0.33
N HIS A 401 -7.55 0.45 -0.76
CA HIS A 401 -6.59 -0.59 -1.14
C HIS A 401 -5.80 -0.19 -2.39
N GLY A 402 -6.47 0.32 -3.41
CA GLY A 402 -5.84 0.76 -4.66
C GLY A 402 -4.82 1.86 -4.40
N ALA A 403 -5.17 2.87 -3.61
CA ALA A 403 -4.23 3.92 -3.26
C ALA A 403 -3.03 3.38 -2.46
N ALA A 404 -3.23 2.54 -1.45
CA ALA A 404 -2.13 2.04 -0.63
C ALA A 404 -1.26 0.97 -1.33
N LEU A 405 -1.83 0.14 -2.21
CA LEU A 405 -1.10 -0.93 -2.90
C LEU A 405 -0.39 -0.43 -4.16
N ILE A 406 -1.10 0.39 -4.96
CA ILE A 406 -0.62 0.86 -6.26
C ILE A 406 0.23 2.12 -6.09
N PHE A 407 -0.16 3.01 -5.16
CA PHE A 407 0.45 4.33 -4.96
C PHE A 407 0.79 4.63 -3.49
N PRO A 408 1.48 3.72 -2.75
CA PRO A 408 1.70 3.85 -1.31
C PRO A 408 2.29 5.20 -0.89
N LEU A 409 3.10 5.79 -1.76
CA LEU A 409 3.72 7.12 -1.63
C LEU A 409 3.72 7.87 -2.97
N GLY A 410 2.71 7.64 -3.80
CA GLY A 410 2.66 8.18 -5.16
C GLY A 410 3.02 7.18 -6.26
N PHE A 411 3.21 7.70 -7.47
CA PHE A 411 3.46 6.95 -8.68
C PHE A 411 4.92 6.49 -8.72
N SER A 412 5.13 5.18 -8.68
CA SER A 412 6.44 4.51 -8.72
C SER A 412 6.62 3.73 -10.03
N SER A 413 7.85 3.27 -10.29
CA SER A 413 8.16 2.39 -11.43
C SER A 413 7.30 1.12 -11.45
N THR A 414 6.86 0.64 -10.29
CA THR A 414 6.05 -0.58 -10.17
C THR A 414 4.54 -0.32 -10.16
N SER A 415 4.11 0.94 -10.12
CA SER A 415 2.70 1.31 -9.94
C SER A 415 1.83 0.82 -11.10
N VAL A 416 2.32 0.87 -12.33
CA VAL A 416 1.56 0.39 -13.50
C VAL A 416 1.32 -1.12 -13.39
N THR A 417 2.37 -1.91 -13.17
CA THR A 417 2.25 -3.38 -13.05
C THR A 417 1.35 -3.78 -11.87
N ARG A 418 1.48 -3.11 -10.71
CA ARG A 418 0.59 -3.32 -9.56
C ARG A 418 -0.85 -2.97 -9.89
N GLY A 419 -1.06 -1.83 -10.55
CA GLY A 419 -2.37 -1.33 -10.95
C GLY A 419 -3.07 -2.26 -11.93
N VAL A 420 -2.36 -2.80 -12.91
CA VAL A 420 -2.90 -3.80 -13.85
C VAL A 420 -3.23 -5.11 -13.14
N ARG A 421 -2.30 -5.68 -12.37
CA ARG A 421 -2.55 -6.95 -11.64
C ARG A 421 -3.75 -6.84 -10.69
N PHE A 422 -3.79 -5.77 -9.91
CA PHE A 422 -4.90 -5.49 -9.00
C PHE A 422 -6.20 -5.19 -9.76
N GLY A 423 -6.13 -4.32 -10.76
CA GLY A 423 -7.28 -3.84 -11.53
C GLY A 423 -7.94 -4.94 -12.35
N VAL A 424 -7.16 -5.78 -13.05
CA VAL A 424 -7.66 -6.93 -13.81
C VAL A 424 -8.34 -7.92 -12.90
N ALA A 425 -7.70 -8.33 -11.80
CA ALA A 425 -8.28 -9.27 -10.84
C ALA A 425 -9.60 -8.73 -10.25
N LEU A 426 -9.64 -7.45 -9.89
CA LEU A 426 -10.84 -6.80 -9.41
C LEU A 426 -11.95 -6.72 -10.48
N MET A 427 -11.59 -6.36 -11.71
CA MET A 427 -12.53 -6.20 -12.82
C MET A 427 -13.19 -7.51 -13.23
N ILE A 428 -12.44 -8.62 -13.25
CA ILE A 428 -12.99 -9.96 -13.54
C ILE A 428 -14.13 -10.28 -12.56
N VAL A 429 -13.87 -10.11 -11.26
CA VAL A 429 -14.88 -10.37 -10.22
C VAL A 429 -16.04 -9.38 -10.33
N TYR A 430 -15.75 -8.09 -10.53
CA TYR A 430 -16.76 -7.06 -10.65
C TYR A 430 -17.73 -7.30 -11.82
N VAL A 431 -17.20 -7.58 -13.01
CA VAL A 431 -18.00 -7.88 -14.20
C VAL A 431 -18.77 -9.19 -14.02
N GLY A 432 -18.13 -10.24 -13.48
CA GLY A 432 -18.81 -11.50 -13.15
C GLY A 432 -20.02 -11.29 -12.25
N MET A 433 -19.88 -10.46 -11.21
CA MET A 433 -20.99 -10.14 -10.29
C MET A 433 -22.11 -9.32 -10.94
N ILE A 434 -21.80 -8.47 -11.93
CA ILE A 434 -22.82 -7.77 -12.73
C ILE A 434 -23.57 -8.76 -13.62
N LEU A 435 -22.88 -9.71 -14.26
CA LEU A 435 -23.53 -10.70 -15.11
C LEU A 435 -24.46 -11.61 -14.30
N ILE A 436 -23.99 -12.10 -13.14
CA ILE A 436 -24.79 -12.91 -12.22
C ILE A 436 -26.04 -12.15 -11.74
N SER A 437 -25.92 -10.85 -11.46
CA SER A 437 -27.07 -10.05 -11.01
C SER A 437 -28.12 -9.86 -12.11
N LYS A 438 -27.69 -9.72 -13.38
CA LYS A 438 -28.59 -9.61 -14.54
C LYS A 438 -29.33 -10.92 -14.83
N ILE A 439 -28.66 -12.06 -14.72
CA ILE A 439 -29.27 -13.38 -14.96
C ILE A 439 -30.42 -13.62 -13.98
N ARG A 440 -30.23 -13.29 -12.69
CA ARG A 440 -31.24 -13.51 -11.65
C ARG A 440 -32.52 -12.70 -11.84
N VAL A 441 -32.43 -11.50 -12.42
CA VAL A 441 -33.61 -10.64 -12.69
C VAL A 441 -34.46 -11.23 -13.82
N ARG A 442 -33.85 -11.90 -14.80
CA ARG A 442 -34.58 -12.55 -15.90
C ARG A 442 -35.26 -13.86 -15.50
N SER A 443 -34.81 -14.54 -14.44
CA SER A 443 -35.43 -15.80 -13.98
C SER A 443 -36.61 -15.60 -13.01
N SER A 444 -36.84 -14.36 -12.56
CA SER A 444 -37.95 -13.98 -11.67
C SER A 444 -39.10 -13.25 -12.39
N LEU A 445 -38.96 -13.05 -13.70
CA LEU A 445 -39.99 -12.62 -14.64
C LEU A 445 -40.39 -13.84 -15.45
#